data_AF-F9EP21-F1
#
_entry.id   AF-F9EP21-F1
#
_cell.length_a   1.000
_cell.length_b   1.000
_cell.length_c   1.000
_cell.angle_alpha   90.00
_cell.angle_beta   90.00
_cell.angle_gamma   90.00
#
_symmetry.space_group_name_H-M   'P 1'
#
loop_
_entity.id
_entity.type
_entity.pdbx_description
1 polymer ?
#
loop_
_entity_poly.entity_id
_entity_poly.type
_entity_poly.pdbx_seq_one_letter_code
_entity_poly.pdbx_strand_id
1 'polypeptide(L)' 'MMKRVVVTGLGLISALGIGLEESWKKLIAGETGIDLIKSYDTTDQPVRIAGEVKGFEPTDYGIEKKK' A
#
# COMPACT_ATOMS: atom_id res chain seq x y z
N MET A 1 6.16 -10.93 37.55
CA MET A 1 7.16 -10.37 36.61
C MET A 1 6.46 -10.06 35.29
N MET A 2 6.68 -8.88 34.70
CA MET A 2 6.09 -8.51 33.40
C MET A 2 6.86 -9.16 32.25
N LYS A 3 6.15 -9.74 31.27
CA LYS A 3 6.78 -10.32 30.06
C LYS A 3 7.21 -9.19 29.12
N ARG A 4 8.43 -9.27 28.59
CA ARG A 4 8.90 -8.37 27.52
C ARG A 4 8.27 -8.80 26.20
N VAL A 5 7.75 -7.83 25.47
CA VAL A 5 7.19 -8.01 24.12
C VAL A 5 8.06 -7.24 23.14
N VAL A 6 8.34 -7.82 21.98
CA VAL A 6 9.13 -7.22 20.92
C VAL A 6 8.45 -7.45 19.57
N VAL A 7 8.77 -6.61 18.59
CA VAL A 7 8.33 -6.78 17.20
C VAL A 7 9.38 -7.63 16.48
N THR A 8 8.97 -8.75 15.91
CA THR A 8 9.87 -9.71 15.23
C THR A 8 9.71 -9.71 13.70
N GLY A 9 8.77 -8.94 13.15
CA GLY A 9 8.53 -8.86 11.72
C GLY A 9 7.63 -7.70 11.37
N LEU A 10 7.83 -7.18 10.16
CA LEU A 10 7.06 -6.10 9.56
C LEU A 10 6.74 -6.49 8.12
N GLY A 11 5.51 -6.19 7.69
CA GLY A 11 5.06 -6.34 6.32
C GLY A 11 4.17 -5.17 5.96
N LEU A 12 4.30 -4.65 4.74
CA LEU A 12 3.61 -3.44 4.31
C LEU A 12 3.19 -3.54 2.86
N ILE A 13 1.97 -3.12 2.57
CA ILE A 13 1.45 -2.86 1.22
C ILE A 13 0.87 -1.45 1.28
N SER A 14 1.41 -0.52 0.50
CA SER A 14 1.03 0.88 0.55
C SER A 14 1.10 1.54 -0.84
N ALA A 15 0.59 2.77 -0.94
CA ALA A 15 0.72 3.59 -2.15
C ALA A 15 2.19 3.95 -2.50
N LEU A 16 3.11 3.80 -1.54
CA LEU A 16 4.55 4.00 -1.74
C LEU A 16 5.25 2.72 -2.22
N GLY A 17 4.65 1.54 -2.07
CA GLY A 17 5.27 0.32 -2.54
C GLY A 17 4.70 -0.94 -1.91
N ILE A 18 5.09 -2.07 -2.47
CA ILE A 18 4.75 -3.40 -1.97
C ILE A 18 6.01 -3.95 -1.29
N GLY A 19 5.90 -4.23 0.01
CA GLY A 19 7.01 -4.66 0.84
C GLY A 19 7.60 -3.52 1.68
N LEU A 20 8.35 -3.93 2.70
CA LEU A 20 8.95 -3.03 3.70
C LEU A 20 10.01 -2.13 3.07
N GLU A 21 10.96 -2.71 2.32
CA GLU A 21 12.11 -2.00 1.77
C GLU A 21 11.69 -0.89 0.80
N GLU A 22 10.80 -1.19 -0.15
CA GLU A 22 10.34 -0.21 -1.12
C GLU A 22 9.58 0.94 -0.45
N SER A 23 8.61 0.60 0.41
CA SER A 23 7.80 1.59 1.11
C SER A 23 8.66 2.48 2.01
N TRP A 24 9.61 1.89 2.75
CA TRP A 24 10.47 2.59 3.69
C TRP A 24 11.44 3.54 2.98
N LYS A 25 12.05 3.09 1.89
CA LYS A 25 12.95 3.91 1.06
C LYS A 25 12.24 5.17 0.56
N LYS A 26 11.05 5.04 -0.02
CA LYS A 26 10.29 6.17 -0.56
C LYS A 26 9.77 7.09 0.54
N LEU A 27 9.36 6.52 1.67
CA LEU A 27 8.93 7.29 2.84
C LEU A 27 10.04 8.20 3.37
N ILE A 28 11.25 7.66 3.56
CA ILE A 28 12.41 8.46 4.01
C ILE A 28 12.79 9.53 2.97
N ALA A 29 12.67 9.22 1.69
CA ALA A 29 12.94 10.17 0.61
C ALA A 29 11.89 11.30 0.49
N GLY A 30 10.80 11.27 1.28
CA GLY A 30 9.72 12.25 1.22
C GLY A 30 8.88 12.13 -0.06
N GLU A 31 8.92 10.97 -0.72
CA GLU A 31 8.11 10.71 -1.90
C GLU A 31 6.63 10.56 -1.51
N THR A 32 5.74 10.87 -2.45
CA THR A 32 4.29 10.73 -2.27
C THR A 32 3.75 9.56 -3.08
N GLY A 33 2.84 8.79 -2.45
CA GLY A 33 2.06 7.76 -3.13
C GLY A 33 0.74 8.29 -3.72
N ILE A 34 0.41 9.56 -3.50
CA ILE A 34 -0.86 10.15 -3.94
C ILE A 34 -0.75 10.56 -5.40
N ASP A 35 -1.71 10.11 -6.20
CA ASP A 35 -1.85 10.43 -7.63
C ASP A 35 -3.35 10.52 -7.98
N LEU A 36 -3.67 10.85 -9.23
CA LEU A 36 -5.01 10.69 -9.77
C LEU A 36 -5.44 9.22 -9.69
N ILE A 37 -6.70 9.00 -9.33
CA ILE A 37 -7.33 7.68 -9.31
C ILE A 37 -7.34 7.11 -10.74
N LYS A 38 -6.82 5.88 -10.90
CA LYS A 38 -6.77 5.16 -12.19
C LYS A 38 -7.57 3.86 -12.15
N SER A 39 -8.01 3.42 -10.97
CA SER A 39 -8.78 2.19 -10.80
C SER A 39 -10.21 2.26 -11.34
N TYR A 40 -10.78 3.46 -11.51
CA TYR A 40 -12.10 3.69 -12.08
C TYR A 40 -12.27 5.14 -12.58
N ASP A 41 -13.37 5.43 -13.29
CA ASP A 41 -13.68 6.79 -13.78
C ASP A 41 -14.19 7.71 -12.66
N THR A 42 -13.49 8.82 -12.46
CA THR A 42 -13.79 9.83 -11.42
C THR A 42 -14.34 11.14 -11.97
N THR A 43 -14.76 11.18 -13.24
CA THR A 43 -15.20 12.41 -13.92
C THR A 43 -16.28 13.16 -13.13
N ASP A 44 -17.27 12.46 -12.59
CA ASP A 44 -18.38 13.09 -11.84
C ASP A 44 -18.14 13.20 -10.33
N GLN A 45 -16.91 12.96 -9.86
CA GLN A 45 -16.59 12.95 -8.44
C GLN A 45 -15.88 14.25 -8.01
N PRO A 46 -16.21 14.78 -6.81
CA PRO A 46 -15.55 15.97 -6.26
C PRO A 46 -14.11 15.71 -5.82
N VAL A 47 -13.72 14.46 -5.58
CA VAL A 47 -12.36 14.04 -5.23
C VAL A 47 -11.87 13.06 -6.28
N ARG A 48 -10.68 13.31 -6.84
CA ARG A 48 -10.10 12.54 -7.95
C ARG A 48 -8.70 12.00 -7.68
N ILE A 49 -8.24 12.11 -6.44
CA ILE A 49 -6.90 11.67 -6.02
C ILE A 49 -7.02 10.58 -4.95
N ALA A 50 -6.09 9.63 -4.96
CA ALA A 50 -5.98 8.59 -3.95
C ALA A 50 -4.53 8.07 -3.86
N GLY A 51 -4.23 7.38 -2.76
CA GLY A 51 -3.05 6.54 -2.64
C GLY A 51 -3.34 5.13 -3.10
N GLU A 52 -3.30 4.88 -4.42
CA GLU A 52 -3.52 3.54 -4.98
C GLU A 52 -2.28 2.66 -4.83
N VAL A 53 -2.48 1.39 -4.45
CA VAL A 53 -1.41 0.38 -4.48
C VAL A 53 -1.17 0.00 -5.95
N LYS A 54 0.08 0.13 -6.41
CA LYS A 54 0.46 -0.12 -7.81
C LYS A 54 0.99 -1.54 -7.95
N GLY A 55 0.48 -2.27 -8.95
CA GLY A 55 0.99 -3.61 -9.31
C GLY A 55 0.69 -4.70 -8.28
N PHE A 56 -0.34 -4.52 -7.44
CA PHE A 56 -0.75 -5.56 -6.49
C PHE A 56 -1.64 -6.60 -7.17
N GLU A 57 -1.18 -7.85 -7.21
CA GLU A 57 -1.98 -9.00 -7.59
C GLU A 57 -2.23 -9.90 -6.37
N PRO A 58 -3.50 -10.08 -5.92
CA PRO A 58 -3.83 -10.92 -4.77
C PRO A 58 -3.31 -12.36 -4.86
N THR A 59 -3.19 -12.88 -6.09
CA THR A 59 -2.71 -14.24 -6.38
C THR A 59 -1.26 -14.46 -5.97
N ASP A 60 -0.44 -13.41 -5.98
CA ASP A 60 0.96 -13.49 -5.53
C ASP A 60 1.06 -13.80 -4.02
N TYR A 61 -0.04 -13.61 -3.29
CA TYR A 61 -0.16 -13.84 -1.85
C TYR A 61 -1.12 -14.99 -1.51
N GLY A 62 -1.55 -15.77 -2.49
CA GLY A 62 -2.51 -16.86 -2.27
C GLY A 62 -3.92 -16.37 -1.88
N ILE A 63 -4.25 -15.11 -2.18
CA ILE A 63 -5.58 -14.54 -1.91
C ILE A 63 -6.44 -14.75 -3.15
N GLU A 64 -7.46 -15.60 -3.04
CA GLU A 64 -8.42 -15.81 -4.11
C GLU A 64 -9.33 -14.59 -4.28
N LYS A 65 -9.54 -14.17 -5.53
CA LYS A 65 -10.56 -13.15 -5.85
C LYS A 65 -11.93 -13.76 -5.56
N LYS A 66 -12.66 -13.20 -4.59
CA LYS A 66 -14.07 -13.55 -4.38
C LYS A 66 -14.85 -13.14 -5.64
N LYS A 67 -15.52 -14.12 -6.26
CA LYS A 67 -16.49 -13.92 -7.33
C LYS A 67 -17.69 -13.11 -6.85
#